data_AF-A0A8I1SN62-F1
#
_entry.id   AF-A0A8I1SN62-F1
#
_cell.length_a   1.000
_cell.length_b   1.000
_cell.length_c   1.000
_cell.angle_alpha   90.00
_cell.angle_beta   90.00
_cell.angle_gamma   90.00
#
_symmetry.space_group_name_H-M   'P 1'
#
loop_
_entity.id
_entity.type
_entity.pdbx_description
1 polymer ?
#
loop_
_entity_poly.entity_id
_entity_poly.type
_entity_poly.pdbx_seq_one_letter_code
_entity_poly.pdbx_strand_id
1 'polypeptide(L)'
;MEKQYQLMFVFRTKQLSLLHCVGMDYVNGSMFCVLLNSPNDSVQIDYMTNHYPRPLINHLTREKERIDSGFYDIRTWGMSLYH
;
A
#
# COMPACT_ATOMS: atom_id res chain seq x y z
N MET A 1 -18.45 -7.90 8.68
CA MET A 1 -17.52 -6.87 9.18
C MET A 1 -17.42 -5.79 8.14
N GLU A 2 -17.65 -4.54 8.51
CA GLU A 2 -17.38 -3.42 7.61
C GLU A 2 -15.89 -3.38 7.28
N LYS A 3 -15.58 -3.13 6.01
CA LYS A 3 -14.24 -3.11 5.48
C LYS A 3 -13.57 -1.80 5.90
N GLN A 4 -12.69 -1.85 6.90
CA GLN A 4 -12.03 -0.63 7.40
C GLN A 4 -11.03 -0.04 6.39
N TYR A 5 -10.14 -0.86 5.83
CA TYR A 5 -9.12 -0.40 4.89
C TYR A 5 -9.24 -1.09 3.54
N GLN A 6 -8.90 -0.35 2.47
CA GLN A 6 -8.67 -0.92 1.14
C GLN A 6 -7.43 -0.29 0.52
N LEU A 7 -6.43 -1.12 0.22
CA LEU A 7 -5.32 -0.72 -0.62
C LEU A 7 -5.80 -0.51 -2.06
N MET A 8 -5.45 0.61 -2.67
CA MET A 8 -5.83 0.92 -4.06
C MET A 8 -4.67 0.60 -4.98
N PHE A 9 -3.52 1.22 -4.77
CA PHE A 9 -2.35 1.01 -5.59
C PHE A 9 -1.07 1.26 -4.80
N VAL A 10 0.03 0.74 -5.35
CA VAL A 10 1.38 0.98 -4.86
C VAL A 10 2.25 1.57 -5.97
N PHE A 11 3.25 2.35 -5.58
CA PHE A 11 4.22 2.89 -6.51
C PHE A 11 5.58 3.14 -5.86
N ARG A 12 6.64 3.03 -6.65
CA ARG A 12 7.99 3.42 -6.26
C ARG A 12 8.32 4.80 -6.84
N THR A 13 8.78 5.73 -6.01
CA THR A 13 9.48 6.93 -6.48
C THR A 13 10.95 6.57 -6.75
N LYS A 14 11.77 7.48 -7.29
CA LYS A 14 13.14 7.22 -7.83
C LYS A 14 14.06 6.30 -6.98
N GLN A 15 13.80 6.17 -5.69
CA GLN A 15 14.46 5.23 -4.80
C GLN A 15 13.78 3.85 -4.84
N LEU A 16 14.45 2.86 -5.47
CA LEU A 16 13.92 1.50 -5.67
C LEU A 16 13.60 0.76 -4.36
N SER A 17 14.18 1.14 -3.22
CA SER A 17 13.95 0.47 -1.95
C SER A 17 12.70 0.92 -1.20
N LEU A 18 11.96 1.93 -1.69
CA LEU A 18 10.80 2.48 -1.00
C LEU A 18 9.53 2.31 -1.82
N LEU A 19 8.48 1.82 -1.17
CA LEU A 19 7.18 1.58 -1.77
C LEU A 19 6.12 2.46 -1.08
N HIS A 20 5.44 3.28 -1.86
CA HIS A 20 4.29 4.04 -1.37
C HIS A 20 3.05 3.19 -1.55
N CYS A 21 2.30 3.01 -0.47
CA CYS A 21 1.03 2.29 -0.42
C CYS A 21 -0.10 3.28 -0.19
N VAL A 22 -0.97 3.43 -1.19
CA VAL A 22 -2.11 4.36 -1.14
C VAL A 22 -3.40 3.59 -1.07
N GLY A 23 -4.30 4.01 -0.18
CA GLY A 23 -5.59 3.39 -0.02
C GLY A 23 -6.60 4.26 0.73
N MET A 24 -7.77 3.67 0.99
CA MET A 24 -8.87 4.30 1.71
C MET A 24 -9.01 3.71 3.12
N ASP A 25 -9.18 4.57 4.11
CA ASP A 25 -9.76 4.27 5.41
C ASP A 25 -11.25 4.67 5.38
N TYR A 26 -12.13 3.67 5.30
CA TYR A 26 -13.57 3.89 5.21
C TYR A 26 -14.20 4.31 6.54
N VAL A 27 -13.58 4.00 7.67
CA VAL A 27 -14.08 4.40 8.98
C VAL A 27 -13.87 5.90 9.18
N ASN A 28 -12.71 6.40 8.77
CA ASN A 28 -12.37 7.82 8.89
C ASN A 28 -12.74 8.64 7.64
N GLY A 29 -13.21 8.00 6.56
CA GLY A 29 -13.55 8.66 5.31
C GLY A 29 -12.36 9.37 4.64
N SER A 30 -11.15 8.83 4.81
CA SER A 30 -9.90 9.49 4.39
C SER A 30 -9.00 8.58 3.57
N MET A 31 -8.11 9.18 2.78
CA MET A 31 -7.02 8.44 2.12
C MET A 31 -5.84 8.29 3.08
N PHE A 32 -5.18 7.14 3.03
CA PHE A 32 -3.88 6.96 3.65
C PHE A 32 -2.79 6.83 2.59
N CYS A 33 -1.58 7.27 2.96
CA CYS A 33 -0.35 7.00 2.22
C CYS A 33 0.70 6.50 3.22
N VAL A 34 1.10 5.24 3.08
CA VAL A 34 2.09 4.59 3.92
C VAL A 34 3.36 4.38 3.11
N LEU A 35 4.51 4.73 3.68
CA LEU A 35 5.81 4.44 3.10
C LEU A 35 6.34 3.13 3.70
N LEU A 36 6.58 2.13 2.86
CA LEU A 36 7.14 0.84 3.26
C LEU A 36 8.56 0.70 2.70
N ASN A 37 9.42 0.04 3.48
CA ASN A 37 10.69 -0.43 2.97
C ASN A 37 10.45 -1.70 2.14
N SER A 38 11.00 -1.75 0.94
CA SER A 38 10.87 -2.88 0.02
C SER A 38 12.12 -3.01 -0.85
N PRO A 39 13.28 -3.39 -0.26
CA PRO A 39 14.48 -3.70 -1.02
C PRO A 39 14.28 -4.99 -1.81
N ASN A 40 14.77 -5.04 -3.06
CA ASN A 40 14.70 -6.21 -3.94
C ASN A 40 13.27 -6.78 -4.08
N ASP A 41 12.26 -5.90 -4.18
CA ASP A 41 10.85 -6.27 -4.33
C ASP A 41 10.26 -7.13 -3.22
N SER A 42 10.89 -7.16 -2.04
CA SER A 42 10.37 -7.81 -0.85
C SER A 42 9.96 -6.78 0.19
N VAL A 43 8.65 -6.59 0.39
CA VAL A 43 8.12 -5.63 1.34
C VAL A 43 8.42 -6.03 2.79
N GLN A 44 8.97 -5.11 3.57
CA GLN A 44 9.24 -5.24 4.99
C GLN A 44 8.20 -4.43 5.77
N ILE A 45 7.09 -5.08 6.14
CA ILE A 45 5.94 -4.41 6.79
C ILE A 45 6.30 -3.88 8.17
N ASP A 46 7.16 -4.56 8.93
CA ASP A 46 7.48 -4.20 10.32
C ASP A 46 8.61 -3.15 10.42
N TYR A 47 9.24 -2.79 9.29
CA TYR A 47 10.35 -1.87 9.28
C TYR A 47 9.87 -0.42 9.27
N MET A 48 10.16 0.33 10.34
CA MET A 48 9.82 1.75 10.49
C MET A 48 8.31 2.07 10.33
N THR A 49 7.42 1.16 10.72
CA THR A 49 5.97 1.35 10.61
C THR A 49 5.26 1.51 11.96
N ASN A 50 6.01 1.53 13.06
CA ASN A 50 5.49 1.57 14.43
C ASN A 50 4.64 2.81 14.77
N HIS A 51 4.78 3.90 14.01
CA HIS A 51 3.98 5.12 14.17
C HIS A 51 2.63 5.07 13.46
N TYR A 52 2.37 4.06 12.63
CA TYR A 52 1.08 3.87 11.98
C TYR A 52 0.09 3.11 12.88
N PRO A 53 -1.23 3.28 12.67
CA PRO A 53 -2.23 2.52 13.40
C PRO A 53 -2.03 1.00 13.22
N ARG A 54 -2.02 0.25 14.34
CA ARG A 54 -1.91 -1.23 14.30
C ARG A 54 -2.94 -1.90 13.37
N PRO A 55 -4.22 -1.46 13.31
CA PRO A 55 -5.18 -2.04 12.38
C PRO A 55 -4.78 -1.89 10.91
N LEU A 56 -4.13 -0.77 10.55
CA LEU A 56 -3.62 -0.52 9.20
C LEU A 56 -2.45 -1.44 8.89
N ILE A 57 -1.49 -1.57 9.81
CA ILE A 57 -0.35 -2.49 9.63
C ILE A 57 -0.83 -3.93 9.50
N ASN A 58 -1.76 -4.38 10.35
CA ASN A 58 -2.36 -5.71 10.23
C ASN A 58 -3.07 -5.91 8.88
N HIS A 59 -3.68 -4.87 8.30
CA HIS A 59 -4.25 -4.94 6.96
C HIS A 59 -3.16 -5.10 5.90
N LEU A 60 -2.09 -4.30 5.94
CA LEU A 60 -0.98 -4.39 4.99
C LEU A 60 -0.23 -5.74 5.11
N THR A 61 -0.08 -6.30 6.32
CA THR A 61 0.47 -7.64 6.52
C THR A 61 -0.34 -8.71 5.79
N ARG A 62 -1.68 -8.63 5.84
CA ARG A 62 -2.56 -9.57 5.10
C ARG A 62 -2.49 -9.39 3.59
N GLU A 63 -2.27 -8.17 3.12
CA GLU A 63 -2.14 -7.87 1.69
C GLU A 63 -0.71 -8.08 1.14
N LYS A 64 0.26 -8.39 2.00
CA LYS A 64 1.69 -8.45 1.64
C LYS A 64 1.97 -9.30 0.39
N GLU A 65 1.42 -10.51 0.30
CA GLU A 65 1.65 -11.39 -0.85
C GLU A 65 1.14 -10.78 -2.17
N ARG A 66 0.01 -10.06 -2.11
CA ARG A 66 -0.55 -9.35 -3.27
C ARG A 66 0.30 -8.13 -3.63
N ILE A 67 0.85 -7.45 -2.63
CA ILE A 67 1.78 -6.33 -2.85
C ILE A 67 3.07 -6.85 -3.50
N ASP A 68 3.70 -7.88 -2.93
CA ASP A 68 4.96 -8.45 -3.45
C ASP A 68 4.80 -9.04 -4.86
N SER A 69 3.62 -9.57 -5.20
CA SER A 69 3.32 -10.07 -6.56
C SER A 69 2.97 -8.97 -7.57
N GLY A 70 2.98 -7.69 -7.17
CA GLY A 70 2.70 -6.57 -8.06
C GLY A 70 1.22 -6.37 -8.39
N PHE A 71 0.28 -7.05 -7.69
CA PHE A 71 -1.15 -6.92 -7.94
C PHE A 71 -1.65 -5.46 -7.86
N TYR A 72 -1.03 -4.69 -6.98
CA TYR A 72 -1.38 -3.29 -6.73
C TYR A 72 -0.52 -2.29 -7.49
N ASP A 73 0.44 -2.71 -8.32
CA ASP A 73 1.35 -1.78 -8.98
C ASP A 73 0.57 -0.83 -9.88
N ILE A 74 0.68 0.49 -9.64
CA ILE A 74 0.00 1.50 -10.44
C ILE A 74 0.40 1.42 -11.93
N ARG A 75 1.57 0.85 -12.23
CA ARG A 75 2.06 0.63 -13.60
C ARG A 75 1.23 -0.39 -14.36
N THR A 76 0.52 -1.27 -13.67
CA THR A 76 -0.38 -2.26 -14.29
C THR A 76 -1.73 -1.64 -14.65
N TRP A 77 -2.02 -0.43 -14.16
CA TRP A 77 -3.28 0.24 -14.41
C TRP A 77 -3.23 0.91 -15.78
N GLY A 78 -4.10 0.47 -16.69
CA GLY A 78 -4.39 1.19 -17.92
C GLY A 78 -5.10 2.49 -17.58
N MET A 79 -4.36 3.59 -17.45
CA MET A 79 -4.95 4.91 -17.23
C MET A 79 -5.76 5.31 -18.46
N SER A 80 -7.07 5.10 -18.40
CA SER A 80 -8.00 5.68 -19.36
C SER A 80 -8.31 7.08 -18.88
N LEU A 81 -7.84 8.09 -19.62
CA LEU A 81 -8.31 9.45 -19.44
C LEU A 81 -9.75 9.49 -19.93
N TYR A 82 -10.72 9.62 -19.02
CA TYR A 82 -12.10 9.85 -19.40
C TYR A 82 -12.18 11.25 -20.02
N HIS A 83 -12.45 11.30 -21.33
CA HIS A 83 -12.73 12.54 -22.07
C HIS A 83 -14.14 13.04 -21.78
#